data_AF-A0A956FNI3-F1
#
_entry.id   AF-A0A956FNI3-F1
#
_cell.length_a   1.000
_cell.length_b   1.000
_cell.length_c   1.000
_cell.angle_alpha   90.00
_cell.angle_beta   90.00
_cell.angle_gamma   90.00
#
_symmetry.space_group_name_H-M   'P 1'
#
loop_
_entity.id
_entity.type
_entity.pdbx_description
1 polymer ?
#
loop_
_entity_poly.entity_id
_entity_poly.type
_entity_poly.pdbx_seq_one_letter_code
_entity_poly.pdbx_strand_id
1 'polypeptide(L)' 'MEYRCARCHTKFAVADGEEPHACPSCKAEAGLEPVKKVPMPMALFGLVLGCALIASVVGGVLSVVRGG' A
#
# COMPACT_ATOMS: atom_id res chain seq x y z
N MET A 1 2.59 -12.09 9.20
CA MET A 1 3.31 -11.03 8.42
C MET A 1 3.69 -11.53 7.02
N GLU A 2 3.81 -10.64 6.04
CA GLU A 2 4.10 -11.00 4.63
C GLU A 2 5.53 -10.55 4.26
N TYR A 3 6.27 -11.39 3.53
CA TYR A 3 7.65 -11.14 3.13
C TYR A 3 7.83 -11.28 1.63
N ARG A 4 8.83 -10.58 1.12
CA ARG A 4 9.28 -10.65 -0.27
C ARG A 4 10.76 -11.01 -0.30
N CYS A 5 11.11 -12.03 -1.06
CA CYS A 5 12.52 -12.32 -1.30
C CYS A 5 13.09 -11.36 -2.36
N ALA A 6 14.21 -10.69 -2.09
CA ALA A 6 14.88 -9.79 -3.03
C ALA A 6 15.50 -10.52 -4.23
N ARG A 7 15.75 -11.84 -4.10
CA ARG A 7 16.42 -12.64 -5.14
C ARG A 7 15.47 -13.21 -6.19
N CYS A 8 14.34 -13.77 -5.76
CA CYS A 8 13.34 -14.39 -6.66
C CYS A 8 12.00 -13.65 -6.68
N HIS A 9 11.85 -12.58 -5.90
CA HIS A 9 10.64 -11.76 -5.79
C HIS A 9 9.35 -12.49 -5.35
N THR A 10 9.47 -13.76 -4.94
CA THR A 10 8.37 -14.53 -4.36
C THR A 10 7.87 -13.87 -3.08
N LYS A 11 6.55 -13.72 -2.98
CA LYS A 11 5.86 -13.27 -1.77
C LYS A 11 5.36 -14.46 -0.98
N PHE A 12 5.53 -14.45 0.32
CA PHE A 12 5.05 -15.53 1.20
C PHE A 12 4.69 -14.98 2.58
N ALA A 13 3.79 -15.66 3.27
CA ALA A 13 3.34 -15.28 4.60
C ALA A 13 4.05 -16.13 5.66
N VAL A 14 4.35 -15.51 6.79
CA VAL A 14 4.97 -16.13 7.96
C VAL A 14 4.10 -15.79 9.19
N ALA A 15 4.09 -16.69 10.17
CA ALA A 15 3.35 -16.51 11.42
C ALA A 15 3.77 -15.21 12.13
N ASP A 16 2.86 -14.66 12.94
CA ASP A 16 3.11 -13.44 13.70
C ASP A 16 4.09 -13.72 14.84
N GLY A 17 5.21 -13.00 14.89
CA GLY A 17 6.28 -13.18 15.89
C GLY A 17 7.46 -14.05 15.46
N GLU A 18 7.50 -14.56 14.23
CA GLU A 18 8.52 -15.53 13.80
C GLU A 18 9.25 -15.08 12.51
N GLU A 19 10.55 -14.76 12.58
CA GLU A 19 11.30 -14.26 11.41
C GLU A 19 11.62 -15.39 10.41
N PRO A 20 11.37 -15.19 9.10
CA PRO A 20 11.70 -16.22 8.12
C PRO A 20 13.22 -16.36 7.95
N HIS A 21 13.73 -17.57 8.20
CA HIS A 21 15.15 -17.88 8.01
C HIS A 21 15.54 -18.13 6.55
N ALA A 22 14.60 -18.55 5.69
CA ALA A 22 14.87 -18.83 4.29
C ALA A 22 13.64 -18.62 3.40
N CYS A 23 13.88 -18.25 2.14
CA CYS A 23 12.83 -18.18 1.14
C CYS A 23 12.36 -19.60 0.75
N PRO A 24 11.04 -19.90 0.74
CA PRO A 24 10.53 -21.24 0.43
C PRO A 24 10.74 -21.65 -1.05
N SER A 25 11.01 -20.70 -1.93
CA SER A 25 11.20 -20.97 -3.37
C SER A 25 12.67 -21.13 -3.75
N CYS A 26 13.51 -20.14 -3.46
CA CYS A 26 14.92 -20.14 -3.86
C CYS A 26 15.89 -20.55 -2.75
N LYS A 27 15.39 -20.82 -1.53
CA LYS A 27 16.19 -21.16 -0.33
C LYS A 27 17.25 -20.12 0.03
N ALA A 28 17.11 -18.88 -0.44
CA ALA A 28 17.98 -17.79 -0.02
C ALA A 28 17.69 -17.46 1.44
N GLU A 29 18.76 -17.38 2.25
CA GLU A 29 18.71 -17.10 3.69
C GLU A 29 18.84 -15.60 4.00
N ALA A 30 19.29 -14.83 3.01
CA ALA A 30 19.48 -13.38 3.09
C ALA A 30 18.58 -12.64 2.09
N GLY A 31 18.25 -11.39 2.40
CA GLY A 31 17.46 -10.52 1.52
C GLY A 31 15.96 -10.81 1.55
N LEU A 32 15.42 -11.16 2.72
CA LEU A 32 13.97 -11.25 2.94
C LEU A 32 13.47 -9.93 3.49
N GLU A 33 12.65 -9.23 2.72
CA GLU A 33 12.14 -7.92 3.07
C GLU A 33 10.68 -8.04 3.55
N PRO A 34 10.32 -7.47 4.73
CA PRO A 34 8.94 -7.47 5.19
C PRO A 34 8.11 -6.52 4.31
N VAL A 35 7.00 -7.02 3.79
CA VAL A 35 6.02 -6.23 3.05
C VAL A 35 5.18 -5.45 4.07
N LYS A 36 5.58 -4.21 4.32
CA LYS A 36 4.80 -3.30 5.17
C LYS A 36 3.50 -2.91 4.46
N LYS A 37 2.37 -3.39 4.96
CA LYS A 37 1.06 -2.87 4.56
C LYS A 37 0.91 -1.45 5.08
N VAL A 38 0.34 -0.58 4.25
CA VAL A 38 0.06 0.82 4.63
C VAL A 38 -0.87 0.80 5.85
N PRO A 39 -0.54 1.51 6.94
CA PRO A 39 -1.41 1.54 8.11
C PRO A 39 -2.77 2.14 7.72
N MET A 40 -3.86 1.49 8.14
CA MET A 40 -5.24 1.91 7.87
C MET A 40 -5.50 3.42 8.05
N PRO A 41 -5.06 4.11 9.13
CA PRO A 41 -5.31 5.54 9.28
C PRO A 41 -4.73 6.36 8.12
N MET A 42 -3.59 5.95 7.57
CA MET A 42 -2.93 6.65 6.47
C MET A 42 -3.69 6.43 5.15
N ALA A 43 -4.26 5.24 4.94
CA ALA A 43 -5.11 4.95 3.79
C ALA A 43 -6.41 5.77 3.82
N LEU A 44 -7.04 5.90 4.99
CA LEU A 44 -8.26 6.71 5.18
C LEU A 44 -7.99 8.19 4.95
N PHE A 45 -6.87 8.70 5.44
CA PHE A 45 -6.47 10.09 5.19
C PHE A 45 -6.30 10.38 3.69
N GLY A 46 -5.63 9.48 2.97
CA GLY A 46 -5.49 9.58 1.51
C GLY A 46 -6.84 9.58 0.79
N LEU A 47 -7.80 8.75 1.24
CA LEU A 47 -9.15 8.69 0.68
C LEU A 47 -9.90 10.01 0.88
N VAL A 48 -9.87 10.58 2.08
CA VAL A 48 -10.53 11.86 2.38
C VAL A 48 -9.96 12.99 1.52
N LEU A 49 -8.63 13.07 1.38
CA LEU A 49 -7.99 14.05 0.51
C LEU A 49 -8.39 13.88 -0.95
N GLY A 50 -8.44 12.64 -1.45
CA GLY A 50 -8.91 12.34 -2.80
C GLY A 50 -10.35 12.81 -3.02
N CYS A 51 -11.26 12.50 -2.09
CA CYS A 51 -12.65 12.96 -2.14
C CYS A 51 -12.76 14.50 -2.12
N ALA A 52 -12.00 15.16 -1.26
CA ALA A 52 -12.00 16.62 -1.15
C ALA A 52 -11.52 17.29 -2.46
N LEU A 53 -10.48 16.75 -3.09
CA LEU A 53 -10.00 17.20 -4.40
C LEU A 53 -11.08 17.07 -5.47
N ILE A 54 -11.71 15.90 -5.58
CA ILE A 54 -12.78 15.68 -6.55
C ILE A 54 -13.96 16.65 -6.30
N ALA A 55 -14.38 16.81 -5.05
CA ALA A 55 -15.45 17.74 -4.68
C ALA A 55 -15.11 19.19 -5.05
N SER A 56 -13.86 19.62 -4.85
CA SER A 56 -13.40 20.97 -5.20
C SER A 56 -13.41 21.21 -6.71
N VAL A 57 -13.01 20.21 -7.50
CA VAL A 57 -13.02 20.29 -8.97
C VAL A 57 -14.46 20.34 -9.48
N VAL A 58 -15.34 19.46 -8.98
CA VAL A 58 -16.75 19.42 -9.38
C VAL A 58 -17.47 20.72 -8.99
N GLY A 59 -17.27 21.21 -7.77
CA GLY A 59 -17.85 22.48 -7.31
C GLY A 59 -17.35 23.69 -8.10
N GLY A 60 -16.06 23.68 -8.47
CA GLY A 60 -15.48 24.71 -9.34
C GLY A 60 -16.08 24.69 -10.75
N VAL A 61 -16.17 23.51 -11.37
CA VAL A 61 -16.76 23.35 -12.72
C VAL A 61 -18.24 23.76 -12.72
N LEU A 62 -19.02 23.35 -11.73
CA LEU A 62 -20.43 23.75 -11.61
C LEU A 62 -20.61 25.25 -11.38
N SER A 63 -19.70 25.89 -10.63
CA SER A 63 -19.74 27.35 -10.43
C SER A 63 -19.48 28.11 -11.73
N VAL A 64 -18.57 27.62 -12.57
CA VAL A 64 -18.29 28.21 -13.89
C VAL A 64 -19.49 28.04 -14.84
N VAL A 65 -20.14 26.88 -14.84
CA VAL A 65 -21.28 26.60 -15.73
C VAL A 65 -22.55 27.38 -15.35
N ARG A 66 -22.75 27.71 -14.06
CA ARG A 66 -23.96 28.39 -13.57
C ARG A 66 -23.81 29.91 -13.38
N GLY A 67 -22.57 30.41 -13.46
CA GLY A 67 -22.24 31.82 -13.26
C GLY A 67 -21.71 32.56 -14.51
N GLY A 68 -21.68 31.91 -15.68
CA GLY A 68 -21.42 32.51 -16.98
C GLY A 68 -22.69 32.59 -17.82
#